data_AF-A0A1R0WWB1-F1
#
_entry.id   AF-A0A1R0WWB1-F1
#
_cell.length_a   1.000
_cell.length_b   1.000
_cell.length_c   1.000
_cell.angle_alpha   90.00
_cell.angle_beta   90.00
_cell.angle_gamma   90.00
#
_symmetry.space_group_name_H-M   'P 1'
#
loop_
_entity.id
_entity.type
_entity.pdbx_description
1 polymer ?
#
loop_
_entity_poly.entity_id
_entity_poly.type
_entity_poly.pdbx_seq_one_letter_code
_entity_poly.pdbx_strand_id
1 'polypeptide(L)'
;MNQEELQIEIAQTAKIIEKYQAVKAGPLITSTFSAEIVNGEYLMDMEIMIPLNKPFPSDQTYKHKKIFHLVNALSCRFMGNPVGVQSTYESIIKYISDKGLQQITAFYNVYTSDNSEASLEKMIIDIYVGVNPSIL
;
A
#
# COMPACT_ATOMS: atom_id res chain seq x y z
N MET A 1 14.12 2.92 -0.94
CA MET A 1 14.07 1.64 -0.21
C MET A 1 14.20 0.50 -1.19
N ASN A 2 15.20 -0.37 -1.03
CA ASN A 2 15.30 -1.62 -1.80
C ASN A 2 14.49 -2.75 -1.13
N GLN A 3 14.49 -3.94 -1.75
CA GLN A 3 13.71 -5.07 -1.24
C GLN A 3 14.15 -5.55 0.15
N GLU A 4 15.45 -5.52 0.45
CA GLU A 4 15.99 -5.94 1.74
C GLU A 4 15.62 -4.94 2.84
N GLU A 5 15.80 -3.64 2.57
CA GLU A 5 15.39 -2.54 3.45
C GLU A 5 13.90 -2.60 3.77
N LEU A 6 13.06 -2.96 2.80
CA LEU A 6 11.61 -3.16 3.01
C LEU A 6 11.32 -4.26 4.03
N GLN A 7 11.99 -5.41 3.91
CA GLN A 7 11.80 -6.51 4.88
C GLN A 7 12.28 -6.11 6.28
N ILE A 8 13.40 -5.38 6.35
CA ILE A 8 13.92 -4.83 7.60
C ILE A 8 12.90 -3.86 8.21
N GLU A 9 12.36 -2.93 7.43
CA GLU A 9 11.41 -1.93 7.90
C GLU A 9 10.11 -2.57 8.40
N ILE A 10 9.56 -3.55 7.66
CA ILE A 10 8.40 -4.33 8.11
C ILE A 10 8.69 -5.02 9.45
N ALA A 11 9.86 -5.66 9.60
CA ALA A 11 10.23 -6.29 10.87
C ALA A 11 10.41 -5.28 12.01
N GLN A 12 10.92 -4.07 11.73
CA GLN A 12 11.05 -3.01 12.73
C GLN A 12 9.69 -2.49 13.21
N THR A 13 8.69 -2.41 12.32
CA THR A 13 7.34 -1.97 12.71
C THR A 13 6.72 -2.87 13.79
N ALA A 14 6.96 -4.19 13.73
CA ALA A 14 6.48 -5.12 14.76
C ALA A 14 7.04 -4.78 16.16
N LYS A 15 8.34 -4.43 16.24
CA LYS A 15 8.99 -4.01 17.49
C LYS A 15 8.42 -2.70 18.03
N ILE A 16 8.08 -1.76 17.14
CA ILE A 16 7.47 -0.48 17.51
C ILE A 16 6.05 -0.69 18.06
N ILE A 17 5.26 -1.54 17.42
CA ILE A 17 3.92 -1.90 17.86
C ILE A 17 3.98 -2.52 19.27
N GLU A 18 4.91 -3.45 19.49
CA GLU A 18 5.14 -4.08 20.80
C GLU A 18 5.60 -3.07 21.86
N LYS A 19 6.60 -2.23 21.55
CA LYS A 19 7.12 -1.18 22.44
C LYS A 19 6.00 -0.28 22.97
N TYR A 20 5.05 0.10 22.12
CA TYR A 20 3.92 0.94 22.52
C TYR A 20 2.71 0.15 23.02
N GLN A 21 2.82 -1.17 23.15
CA GLN A 21 1.75 -2.09 23.56
C GLN A 21 0.49 -1.93 22.68
N ALA A 22 0.68 -1.57 21.41
CA ALA A 22 -0.40 -1.44 20.44
C ALA A 22 -0.69 -2.80 19.80
N VAL A 23 -1.82 -2.90 19.13
CA VAL A 23 -2.22 -4.09 18.36
C VAL A 23 -2.62 -3.64 16.96
N LYS A 24 -2.19 -4.41 15.95
CA LYS A 24 -2.65 -4.25 14.56
C LYS A 24 -4.18 -4.38 14.53
N ALA A 25 -4.85 -3.36 14.02
CA ALA A 25 -6.32 -3.27 14.00
C ALA A 25 -6.91 -3.38 12.59
N GLY A 26 -6.08 -3.69 11.60
CA GLY A 26 -6.50 -3.77 10.21
C GLY A 26 -5.37 -4.23 9.28
N PRO A 27 -5.67 -4.42 7.99
CA PRO A 27 -4.72 -4.90 6.99
C PRO A 27 -3.52 -3.96 6.82
N LEU A 28 -2.39 -4.51 6.36
CA LEU A 28 -1.25 -3.71 5.93
C LEU A 28 -1.67 -2.88 4.71
N ILE A 29 -1.23 -1.62 4.68
CA ILE A 29 -1.45 -0.73 3.54
C ILE A 29 -0.09 -0.27 3.00
N THR A 30 0.12 -0.37 1.70
CA THR A 30 1.32 0.16 1.03
C THR A 30 0.96 1.03 -0.15
N SER A 31 1.86 1.96 -0.48
CA SER A 31 1.79 2.77 -1.69
C SER A 31 3.20 3.02 -2.20
N THR A 32 3.43 2.83 -3.49
CA THR A 32 4.71 3.15 -4.15
C THR A 32 4.51 4.40 -4.99
N PHE A 33 5.26 5.47 -4.70
CA PHE A 33 5.19 6.75 -5.39
C PHE A 33 6.10 6.80 -6.61
N SER A 34 7.28 6.20 -6.49
CA SER A 34 8.22 6.03 -7.59
C SER A 34 9.03 4.76 -7.42
N ALA A 35 9.54 4.26 -8.53
CA ALA A 35 10.52 3.19 -8.52
C ALA A 35 11.52 3.39 -9.65
N GLU A 36 12.79 3.19 -9.36
CA GLU A 36 13.89 3.43 -10.29
C GLU A 36 15.00 2.39 -10.11
N ILE A 37 15.81 2.20 -11.15
CA ILE A 37 17.00 1.35 -11.08
C ILE A 37 18.22 2.27 -10.96
N VAL A 38 18.90 2.21 -9.82
CA VAL A 38 20.12 2.99 -9.55
C VAL A 38 21.26 2.01 -9.30
N ASN A 39 22.32 2.09 -10.12
CA ASN A 39 23.47 1.18 -10.04
C ASN A 39 23.13 -0.32 -10.07
N GLY A 40 22.05 -0.69 -10.77
CA GLY A 40 21.57 -2.07 -10.86
C GLY A 40 20.68 -2.51 -9.69
N GLU A 41 20.42 -1.65 -8.71
CA GLU A 41 19.49 -1.89 -7.61
C GLU A 41 18.14 -1.24 -7.88
N TYR A 42 17.06 -1.97 -7.58
CA TYR A 42 15.70 -1.45 -7.65
C TYR A 42 15.36 -0.69 -6.37
N LEU A 43 15.20 0.62 -6.49
CA LEU A 43 14.86 1.52 -5.39
C LEU A 43 13.43 2.01 -5.52
N MET A 44 12.67 1.92 -4.43
CA MET A 44 11.29 2.40 -4.33
C MET A 44 11.20 3.55 -3.34
N ASP A 45 10.48 4.61 -3.74
CA ASP A 45 9.87 5.55 -2.80
C ASP A 45 8.49 5.03 -2.43
N MET A 46 8.31 4.67 -1.16
CA MET A 46 7.10 4.00 -0.71
C MET A 46 6.68 4.40 0.70
N GLU A 47 5.37 4.34 0.91
CA GLU A 47 4.74 4.50 2.21
C GLU A 47 4.18 3.16 2.68
N ILE A 48 4.41 2.87 3.96
CA ILE A 48 3.88 1.71 4.68
C ILE A 48 3.01 2.23 5.82
N MET A 49 1.76 1.81 5.86
CA MET A 49 0.82 2.18 6.92
C MET A 49 0.23 0.92 7.56
N ILE A 50 0.26 0.89 8.89
CA ILE A 50 -0.28 -0.19 9.70
C ILE A 50 -1.38 0.40 10.59
N PRO A 51 -2.64 0.01 10.41
CA PRO A 51 -3.71 0.42 11.31
C PRO A 51 -3.48 -0.13 12.70
N LEU A 52 -3.54 0.74 13.72
CA LEU A 52 -3.36 0.37 15.13
C LEU A 52 -4.61 0.69 15.93
N ASN A 53 -4.85 -0.08 16.98
CA ASN A 53 -5.99 0.10 17.88
C ASN A 53 -5.88 1.35 18.78
N LYS A 54 -4.70 1.97 18.85
CA LYS A 54 -4.43 3.13 19.70
C LYS A 54 -3.33 4.02 19.13
N PRO A 55 -3.30 5.32 19.48
CA PRO A 55 -2.24 6.24 19.05
C PRO A 55 -0.90 5.90 19.70
N PHE A 56 0.17 6.35 19.07
CA PHE A 56 1.53 6.32 19.61
C PHE A 56 2.22 7.68 19.39
N PRO A 57 3.23 8.04 20.18
CA PRO A 57 4.01 9.26 19.96
C PRO A 57 4.77 9.18 18.63
N SER A 58 4.49 10.11 17.72
CA SER A 58 5.25 10.25 16.48
C SER A 58 6.70 10.65 16.76
N ASP A 59 7.64 10.11 15.99
CA ASP A 59 9.04 10.53 15.98
C ASP A 59 9.48 10.93 14.57
N GLN A 60 10.80 10.96 14.27
CA GLN A 60 11.30 11.32 12.94
C GLN A 60 11.01 10.23 11.90
N THR A 61 10.92 8.97 12.31
CA THR A 61 10.78 7.80 11.43
C THR A 61 9.32 7.38 11.30
N TYR A 62 8.60 7.28 12.42
CA TYR A 62 7.21 6.82 12.46
C TYR A 62 6.26 7.97 12.79
N LYS A 63 5.28 8.18 11.91
CA LYS A 63 4.24 9.20 12.10
C LYS A 63 2.91 8.54 12.40
N HIS A 64 2.29 8.93 13.51
CA HIS A 64 0.89 8.60 13.76
C HIS A 64 -0.03 9.45 12.88
N LYS A 65 -0.72 8.80 11.95
CA LYS A 65 -1.84 9.38 11.20
C LYS A 65 -3.15 9.00 11.90
N LYS A 66 -3.86 10.00 12.43
CA LYS A 66 -5.14 9.77 13.13
C LYS A 66 -6.19 9.16 12.19
N ILE A 67 -6.24 9.64 10.96
CA ILE A 67 -7.22 9.24 9.95
C ILE A 67 -6.52 9.25 8.59
N PHE A 68 -6.76 8.21 7.79
CA PHE A 68 -6.43 8.16 6.37
C PHE A 68 -7.71 8.29 5.56
N HIS A 69 -7.78 9.30 4.69
CA HIS A 69 -8.92 9.53 3.81
C HIS A 69 -8.45 9.50 2.37
N LEU A 70 -9.01 8.56 1.60
CA LEU A 70 -8.91 8.53 0.16
C LEU A 70 -10.32 8.74 -0.40
N VAL A 71 -10.53 9.88 -1.07
CA VAL A 71 -11.83 10.30 -1.58
C VAL A 71 -11.85 10.22 -3.10
N ASN A 72 -13.04 9.98 -3.67
CA ASN A 72 -13.24 9.82 -5.12
C ASN A 72 -12.24 8.82 -5.71
N ALA A 73 -12.23 7.60 -5.17
CA ALA A 73 -11.31 6.57 -5.59
C ALA A 73 -11.99 5.47 -6.39
N LEU A 74 -11.27 4.97 -7.38
CA LEU A 74 -11.55 3.66 -7.96
C LEU A 74 -11.10 2.58 -6.97
N SER A 75 -11.85 1.49 -6.92
CA SER A 75 -11.52 0.30 -6.12
C SER A 75 -11.51 -0.91 -7.04
N CYS A 76 -10.49 -1.74 -6.89
CA CYS A 76 -10.35 -3.01 -7.59
C CYS A 76 -9.84 -4.06 -6.60
N ARG A 77 -10.44 -5.25 -6.60
CA ARG A 77 -9.95 -6.38 -5.81
C ARG A 77 -9.16 -7.32 -6.70
N PHE A 78 -7.88 -7.47 -6.40
CA PHE A 78 -7.03 -8.51 -6.96
C PHE A 78 -7.11 -9.78 -6.11
N MET A 79 -7.19 -10.94 -6.77
CA MET A 79 -7.16 -12.25 -6.14
C MET A 79 -6.26 -13.18 -6.96
N GLY A 80 -5.20 -13.71 -6.34
CA GLY A 80 -4.33 -14.70 -6.99
C GLY A 80 -2.85 -14.52 -6.67
N ASN A 81 -2.01 -14.89 -7.64
CA ASN A 81 -0.56 -14.81 -7.52
C ASN A 81 -0.06 -13.36 -7.69
N PRO A 82 0.74 -12.80 -6.74
CA PRO A 82 1.26 -11.43 -6.80
C PRO A 82 1.93 -11.01 -8.11
N VAL A 83 2.47 -11.96 -8.89
CA VAL A 83 3.01 -11.70 -10.24
C VAL A 83 1.97 -11.04 -11.17
N GLY A 84 0.68 -11.32 -10.96
CA GLY A 84 -0.44 -10.76 -11.73
C GLY A 84 -0.93 -9.39 -11.25
N VAL A 85 -0.38 -8.82 -10.18
CA VAL A 85 -0.84 -7.51 -9.68
C VAL A 85 -0.56 -6.39 -10.69
N GLN A 86 0.57 -6.48 -11.39
CA GLN A 86 0.97 -5.49 -12.39
C GLN A 86 -0.08 -5.32 -13.51
N SER A 87 -0.63 -6.42 -14.03
CA SER A 87 -1.67 -6.35 -15.07
C SER A 87 -3.00 -5.78 -14.54
N THR A 88 -3.23 -5.86 -13.23
CA THR A 88 -4.37 -5.21 -12.58
C THR A 88 -4.18 -3.70 -12.55
N TYR A 89 -2.98 -3.19 -12.24
CA TYR A 89 -2.68 -1.77 -12.34
C TYR A 89 -2.87 -1.26 -13.77
N GLU A 90 -2.36 -1.98 -14.76
CA GLU A 90 -2.52 -1.64 -16.18
C GLU A 90 -4.01 -1.58 -16.58
N SER A 91 -4.82 -2.50 -16.08
CA SER A 91 -6.27 -2.51 -16.31
C SER A 91 -6.97 -1.30 -15.69
N ILE A 92 -6.56 -0.88 -14.48
CA ILE A 92 -7.10 0.32 -13.82
C ILE A 92 -6.68 1.58 -14.58
N ILE A 93 -5.40 1.69 -14.99
CA ILE A 93 -4.89 2.83 -15.79
C ILE A 93 -5.65 2.92 -17.11
N LYS A 94 -5.86 1.78 -17.78
CA LYS A 94 -6.67 1.72 -19.00
C LYS A 94 -8.09 2.21 -18.75
N TYR A 95 -8.74 1.77 -17.67
CA TYR A 95 -10.08 2.23 -17.32
C TYR A 95 -10.13 3.75 -17.06
N ILE A 96 -9.15 4.29 -16.33
CA ILE A 96 -9.03 5.74 -16.08
C ILE A 96 -8.95 6.49 -17.41
N SER A 97 -8.08 6.05 -18.31
CA SER A 97 -7.89 6.64 -19.64
C SER A 97 -9.16 6.55 -20.50
N ASP A 98 -9.76 5.36 -20.62
CA ASP A 98 -10.96 5.11 -21.43
C ASP A 98 -12.18 5.92 -20.96
N LYS A 99 -12.21 6.31 -19.68
CA LYS A 99 -13.27 7.11 -19.07
C LYS A 99 -12.95 8.61 -19.03
N GLY A 100 -11.80 9.05 -19.54
CA GLY A 100 -11.38 10.45 -19.47
C GLY A 100 -11.19 10.95 -18.03
N LEU A 101 -10.90 10.05 -17.09
CA LEU A 101 -10.61 10.38 -15.70
C LEU A 101 -9.13 10.74 -15.55
N GLN A 102 -8.79 11.47 -14.49
CA GLN A 102 -7.40 11.78 -14.15
C GLN A 102 -7.03 11.15 -12.81
N GLN A 103 -5.98 10.33 -12.79
CA GLN A 103 -5.38 9.84 -11.56
C GLN A 103 -4.71 10.98 -10.78
N ILE A 104 -4.95 11.05 -9.47
CA ILE A 104 -4.42 12.10 -8.59
C ILE A 104 -3.64 11.57 -7.38
N THR A 105 -3.60 10.25 -7.17
CA THR A 105 -2.80 9.61 -6.12
C THR A 105 -2.01 8.43 -6.69
N ALA A 106 -1.04 7.93 -5.94
CA ALA A 106 -0.49 6.59 -6.15
C ALA A 106 -1.55 5.49 -5.86
N PHE A 107 -1.22 4.25 -6.21
CA PHE A 107 -2.03 3.08 -5.86
C PHE A 107 -1.81 2.72 -4.39
N TYR A 108 -2.91 2.64 -3.64
CA TYR A 108 -2.93 2.14 -2.27
C TYR A 108 -3.35 0.67 -2.28
N ASN A 109 -2.46 -0.20 -1.86
CA ASN A 109 -2.67 -1.64 -1.75
C ASN A 109 -3.02 -2.02 -0.32
N VAL A 110 -4.17 -2.64 -0.13
CA VAL A 110 -4.66 -3.10 1.17
C VAL A 110 -4.66 -4.63 1.18
N TYR A 111 -3.73 -5.22 1.93
CA TYR A 111 -3.52 -6.67 1.97
C TYR A 111 -4.47 -7.31 2.97
N THR A 112 -5.60 -7.83 2.48
CA THR A 112 -6.71 -8.32 3.32
C THR A 112 -6.59 -9.78 3.74
N SER A 113 -5.78 -10.57 3.03
CA SER A 113 -5.43 -11.92 3.48
C SER A 113 -4.38 -11.84 4.60
N ASP A 114 -4.79 -12.06 5.85
CA ASP A 114 -3.91 -12.09 7.03
C ASP A 114 -3.15 -13.42 7.19
N ASN A 115 -3.08 -14.20 6.11
CA ASN A 115 -2.66 -15.59 6.19
C ASN A 115 -1.14 -15.68 6.31
N SER A 116 -0.69 -15.87 7.55
CA SER A 116 0.62 -16.42 7.89
C SER A 116 0.94 -17.75 7.19
N GLU A 117 -0.03 -18.34 6.48
CA GLU A 117 0.08 -19.60 5.72
C GLU A 117 -0.56 -19.53 4.31
N ALA A 118 -0.79 -18.35 3.72
CA ALA A 118 -1.29 -18.31 2.34
C ALA A 118 -0.17 -18.78 1.42
N SER A 119 -0.41 -19.86 0.67
CA SER A 119 0.35 -20.09 -0.55
C SER A 119 0.32 -18.79 -1.36
N LEU A 120 1.46 -18.42 -1.96
CA LEU A 120 1.60 -17.24 -2.83
C LEU A 120 0.55 -17.20 -3.96
N GLU A 121 -0.26 -18.23 -4.13
CA GLU A 121 -1.33 -18.34 -5.12
C GLU A 121 -2.68 -17.73 -4.69
N LYS A 122 -2.84 -17.32 -3.42
CA LYS A 122 -4.14 -16.87 -2.87
C LYS A 122 -4.04 -15.52 -2.13
N MET A 123 -3.28 -14.58 -2.65
CA MET A 123 -3.24 -13.22 -2.09
C MET A 123 -4.52 -12.47 -2.47
N ILE A 124 -5.09 -11.74 -1.51
CA ILE A 124 -6.19 -10.80 -1.76
C ILE A 124 -5.71 -9.38 -1.47
N ILE A 125 -5.75 -8.53 -2.48
CA ILE A 125 -5.33 -7.13 -2.39
C ILE A 125 -6.49 -6.25 -2.85
N ASP A 126 -6.96 -5.37 -1.98
CA ASP A 126 -7.82 -4.27 -2.39
C ASP A 126 -6.96 -3.09 -2.82
N ILE A 127 -7.05 -2.76 -4.09
CA ILE A 127 -6.29 -1.69 -4.74
C ILE A 127 -7.19 -0.48 -4.87
N TYR A 128 -6.73 0.66 -4.37
CA TYR A 128 -7.43 1.93 -4.46
C TYR A 128 -6.58 2.98 -5.14
N VAL A 129 -7.19 3.83 -5.95
CA VAL A 129 -6.53 4.98 -6.57
C VAL A 129 -7.48 6.16 -6.64
N GLY A 130 -7.05 7.31 -6.14
CA GLY A 130 -7.81 8.55 -6.20
C GLY A 130 -7.85 9.09 -7.63
N VAL A 131 -9.04 9.50 -8.05
CA VAL A 131 -9.28 10.18 -9.33
C VAL A 131 -9.85 11.58 -9.10
N ASN A 132 -9.56 12.49 -10.02
CA ASN A 132 -10.04 13.86 -9.97
C ASN A 132 -11.58 13.86 -10.07
N PRO A 133 -12.31 14.43 -9.08
CA PRO A 133 -13.76 14.53 -9.16
C PRO A 133 -14.22 15.59 -10.17
N SER A 134 -13.33 16.51 -10.56
CA SER A 134 -13.62 17.51 -11.57
C SER A 134 -13.65 16.84 -12.93
N ILE A 135 -14.86 16.63 -13.43
CA ILE A 135 -15.12 16.24 -14.81
C ILE A 135 -15.34 17.52 -15.64
N LEU A 136 -14.74 17.57 -16.83
CA LEU A 136 -14.99 18.61 -17.85
C LEU A 136 -16.28 18.29 -18.60
#